data_AF-A0A2M7U5F3-F1
#
_entry.id   AF-A0A2M7U5F3-F1
#
_cell.length_a   1.000
_cell.length_b   1.000
_cell.length_c   1.000
_cell.angle_alpha   90.00
_cell.angle_beta   90.00
_cell.angle_gamma   90.00
#
_symmetry.space_group_name_H-M   'P 1'
#
loop_
_entity.id
_entity.type
_entity.pdbx_description
1 polymer ?
#
loop_
_entity_poly.entity_id
_entity_poly.type
_entity_poly.pdbx_seq_one_letter_code
_entity_poly.pdbx_strand_id
1 'polypeptide(L)' 'MIKIQLLLQSSLIHSDNDPYYTAIAASDTSKRLNAKFILIKGGSHFGSNEKTKKIPQILELL' A
#
# COMPACT_ATOMS: atom_id res chain seq x y z
N MET A 1 -29.83 4.53 -18.17
CA MET A 1 -28.99 3.58 -17.41
C MET A 1 -27.65 4.23 -17.11
N ILE A 2 -27.49 4.80 -15.92
CA ILE A 2 -26.19 5.31 -15.46
C ILE A 2 -25.41 4.09 -14.97
N LYS A 3 -24.38 3.67 -15.71
CA LYS A 3 -23.39 2.71 -15.20
C LYS A 3 -22.62 3.42 -14.09
N ILE A 4 -23.03 3.21 -12.85
CA ILE A 4 -22.19 3.53 -11.69
C ILE A 4 -21.09 2.47 -11.70
N GLN A 5 -20.01 2.77 -12.45
CA GLN A 5 -18.79 1.99 -12.37
C GLN A 5 -18.14 2.36 -11.03
N LEU A 6 -18.40 1.56 -9.99
CA LEU A 6 -17.56 1.61 -8.79
C LEU A 6 -16.15 1.18 -9.24
N LEU A 7 -15.29 2.14 -9.54
CA LEU A 7 -13.87 1.90 -9.73
C LEU A 7 -13.30 1.55 -8.36
N LEU A 8 -13.32 0.27 -8.00
CA LEU A 8 -12.53 -0.27 -6.90
C LEU A 8 -11.05 -0.06 -7.28
N GLN A 9 -10.49 1.08 -6.87
CA GLN A 9 -9.07 1.34 -7.03
C GLN A 9 -8.30 0.49 -6.01
N SER A 10 -7.65 -0.57 -6.49
CA SER A 10 -6.71 -1.35 -5.68
C SER A 10 -5.53 -0.48 -5.28
N SER A 11 -5.05 -0.65 -4.05
CA SER A 11 -3.87 0.04 -3.54
C SER A 11 -2.83 -0.97 -3.06
N LEU A 12 -1.56 -0.65 -3.29
CA LEU A 12 -0.43 -1.38 -2.75
C LEU A 12 0.35 -0.44 -1.85
N ILE A 13 0.40 -0.79 -0.56
CA ILE A 13 1.08 -0.02 0.48
C ILE A 13 2.37 -0.75 0.80
N HIS A 14 3.49 -0.04 0.86
CA HIS A 14 4.80 -0.62 1.19
C HIS A 14 5.66 0.37 1.97
N SER A 15 6.73 -0.10 2.63
CA SER A 15 7.69 0.77 3.30
C SER A 15 9.04 0.88 2.59
N ASP A 16 9.68 2.05 2.67
CA ASP A 16 11.01 2.28 2.08
C ASP A 16 12.14 1.47 2.74
N ASN A 17 11.96 1.03 3.98
CA ASN A 17 12.94 0.29 4.77
C ASN A 17 12.48 -1.11 5.21
N ASP A 18 11.54 -1.72 4.47
CA ASP A 18 11.17 -3.12 4.71
C ASP A 18 12.41 -4.04 4.53
N PRO A 19 12.80 -4.83 5.56
CA PRO A 19 14.01 -5.64 5.53
C PRO A 19 13.90 -6.90 4.67
N TYR A 20 12.70 -7.27 4.22
CA TYR A 20 12.42 -8.50 3.48
C TYR A 20 12.09 -8.25 2.01
N TYR A 21 11.51 -7.09 1.68
CA TYR A 21 11.08 -6.79 0.31
C TYR A 21 11.31 -5.33 -0.07
N THR A 22 11.90 -5.07 -1.23
CA THR A 22 12.31 -3.70 -1.60
C THR A 22 11.13 -2.87 -2.13
N ALA A 23 11.14 -1.57 -1.84
CA ALA A 23 10.15 -0.63 -2.35
C ALA A 23 10.13 -0.54 -3.90
N ILE A 24 11.27 -0.79 -4.54
CA ILE A 24 11.37 -0.85 -6.01
C ILE A 24 10.53 -2.02 -6.54
N ALA A 25 10.72 -3.22 -5.98
CA ALA A 25 9.97 -4.40 -6.39
C ALA A 25 8.46 -4.27 -6.08
N ALA A 26 8.12 -3.62 -4.96
CA ALA A 26 6.74 -3.30 -4.59
C ALA A 26 6.09 -2.31 -5.59
N SER A 27 6.83 -1.29 -6.02
CA SER A 27 6.37 -0.33 -7.05
C SER A 27 6.15 -1.03 -8.40
N ASP A 28 7.02 -1.96 -8.78
CA ASP A 28 6.82 -2.71 -10.02
C ASP A 28 5.62 -3.64 -9.94
N THR A 29 5.37 -4.23 -8.76
CA THR A 29 4.17 -5.03 -8.50
C THR A 29 2.90 -4.19 -8.59
N SER A 30 2.89 -2.96 -8.06
CA SER A 30 1.72 -2.09 -8.12
C SER A 30 1.36 -1.72 -9.56
N LYS A 31 2.35 -1.47 -10.42
CA LYS A 31 2.13 -1.21 -11.85
C LYS A 31 1.47 -2.41 -12.54
N ARG A 32 1.96 -3.63 -12.27
CA ARG A 32 1.38 -4.88 -12.83
C ARG A 32 -0.06 -5.11 -12.40
N LEU A 33 -0.41 -4.68 -11.19
CA LEU A 33 -1.77 -4.78 -10.63
C LEU A 33 -2.66 -3.59 -11.01
N ASN A 34 -2.15 -2.59 -11.75
CA ASN A 34 -2.82 -1.31 -11.98
C ASN A 34 -3.33 -0.67 -10.66
N ALA A 35 -2.51 -0.76 -9.62
CA ALA A 35 -2.82 -0.31 -8.27
C ALA A 35 -2.10 1.00 -7.92
N LYS A 36 -2.75 1.84 -7.10
CA LYS A 36 -2.12 3.03 -6.50
C LYS A 36 -1.01 2.58 -5.56
N PHE A 37 0.23 3.04 -5.79
CA PHE A 37 1.34 2.76 -4.90
C PHE A 37 1.44 3.81 -3.79
N ILE A 38 1.46 3.37 -2.54
CA ILE A 38 1.59 4.22 -1.36
C ILE A 38 2.86 3.80 -0.62
N LEU A 39 3.81 4.72 -0.49
CA LEU A 39 5.08 4.46 0.19
C LEU A 39 5.10 5.11 1.57
N ILE A 40 5.36 4.30 2.60
CA ILE A 40 5.52 4.73 3.99
C ILE A 40 7.00 4.84 4.33
N LYS A 41 7.44 5.99 4.83
CA LYS A 41 8.82 6.17 5.30
C LYS A 41 9.02 5.57 6.69
N GLY A 42 10.05 4.74 6.85
CA GLY A 42 10.42 4.18 8.14
C GLY A 42 9.42 3.18 8.72
N GLY A 43 8.53 2.62 7.89
CA GLY A 43 7.43 1.71 8.23
C GLY A 43 7.84 0.27 8.49
N SER A 44 9.09 -0.11 8.16
CA SER A 44 9.62 -1.47 8.26
C SER A 44 8.67 -2.48 7.60
N HIS A 45 8.53 -3.68 8.15
CA HIS A 45 7.57 -4.69 7.69
C HIS A 45 6.22 -4.59 8.42
N PHE A 46 5.56 -3.43 8.35
CA PHE A 46 4.27 -3.17 9.00
C PHE A 46 4.27 -3.48 10.51
N GLY A 47 5.33 -3.05 11.19
CA GLY A 47 5.57 -3.33 12.60
C GLY A 47 4.61 -2.63 13.57
N SER A 48 4.74 -2.97 14.84
CA SER A 48 3.90 -2.42 15.91
C SER A 48 4.22 -0.94 16.21
N ASN A 49 5.46 -0.50 15.94
CA ASN A 49 5.95 0.82 16.33
C ASN A 49 5.49 1.91 15.37
N GLU A 50 5.19 1.53 14.13
CA GLU A 50 4.90 2.41 13.01
C GLU A 50 3.41 2.65 12.82
N LYS A 51 2.56 2.14 13.73
CA LYS A 51 1.09 2.21 13.69
C LYS A 51 0.50 1.66 12.38
N THR A 52 1.17 0.69 11.76
CA THR A 52 0.72 0.06 10.51
C THR A 52 0.29 -1.38 10.72
N LYS A 53 0.26 -1.85 11.97
CA LYS A 53 -0.10 -3.23 12.33
C LYS A 53 -1.61 -3.50 12.30
N LYS A 54 -2.44 -2.47 12.43
CA LYS A 54 -3.91 -2.61 12.47
C LYS A 54 -4.53 -2.08 11.19
N ILE A 55 -5.49 -2.85 10.65
CA ILE A 55 -6.24 -2.49 9.44
C ILE A 55 -6.83 -1.07 9.50
N PRO A 56 -7.47 -0.61 10.60
CA PRO A 56 -7.98 0.77 10.66
C PRO A 56 -6.91 1.86 10.45
N GLN A 57 -5.68 1.64 10.90
CA GLN A 57 -4.60 2.61 10.73
C GLN A 57 -4.10 2.65 9.28
N ILE A 58 -4.16 1.52 8.58
CA ILE A 58 -3.86 1.40 7.16
C ILE A 58 -4.96 2.09 6.32
N LEU A 59 -6.22 2.02 6.74
CA LEU A 59 -7.34 2.63 6.01
C LEU A 59 -7.21 4.16 5.90
N GLU A 60 -6.58 4.83 6.86
CA GLU A 60 -6.32 6.28 6.81
C GLU A 60 -5.36 6.69 5.67
N LEU A 61 -4.63 5.73 5.09
CA LEU A 61 -3.64 5.96 4.02
C LEU A 61 -4.21 5.79 2.61
N LEU A 62 -5.40 5.20 2.48
CA LEU A 62 -6.04 4.86 1.20
C LEU A 62 -6.73 6.08 0.57
#